data_AF-A0A1F2TNP9-F1
#
_entry.id   AF-A0A1F2TNP9-F1
#
_cell.length_a   1.000
_cell.length_b   1.000
_cell.length_c   1.000
_cell.angle_alpha   90.00
_cell.angle_beta   90.00
_cell.angle_gamma   90.00
#
_symmetry.space_group_name_H-M   'P 1'
#
loop_
_entity.id
_entity.type
_entity.pdbx_description
1 polymer ?
#
loop_
_entity_poly.entity_id
_entity_poly.type
_entity_poly.pdbx_seq_one_letter_code
_entity_poly.pdbx_strand_id
1 'polypeptide(L)' 'MKNWTKGDRVVQPTYGAGTLVEVNEHHTVIDFDEHGRRTFSTRLVALQATSEPAPAKASRKRGTKAKAKESKS' A
#
# COMPACT_ATOMS: atom_id res chain seq x y z
N MET A 1 5.77 10.97 13.22
CA MET A 1 5.37 9.60 12.79
C MET A 1 4.63 9.71 11.46
N LYS A 2 4.71 8.71 10.59
CA LYS A 2 3.86 8.65 9.40
C LYS A 2 2.48 8.13 9.83
N ASN A 3 1.45 8.95 9.69
CA ASN A 3 0.08 8.56 10.01
C ASN A 3 -0.46 7.67 8.88
N TRP A 4 -0.49 6.37 9.11
CA TRP A 4 -1.08 5.40 8.17
C TRP A 4 -2.59 5.57 8.10
N THR A 5 -3.14 5.57 6.89
CA THR A 5 -4.58 5.68 6.64
C THR A 5 -5.11 4.44 5.92
N LYS A 6 -6.42 4.20 6.07
CA LYS A 6 -7.12 3.17 5.31
C LYS A 6 -7.01 3.45 3.81
N GLY A 7 -6.62 2.42 3.04
CA GLY A 7 -6.38 2.49 1.61
C GLY A 7 -4.91 2.68 1.21
N ASP A 8 -4.02 3.03 2.15
CA ASP A 8 -2.61 3.22 1.85
C ASP A 8 -1.87 1.87 1.62
N ARG A 9 -0.85 1.88 0.77
CA ARG A 9 -0.07 0.69 0.39
C ARG A 9 1.20 0.60 1.23
N VAL A 10 1.35 -0.53 1.91
CA VAL A 10 2.47 -0.80 2.81
C VAL A 10 3.14 -2.11 2.44
N VAL A 11 4.43 -2.20 2.74
CA VAL A 11 5.17 -3.47 2.67
C VAL A 11 5.54 -3.89 4.07
N GLN A 12 5.25 -5.15 4.40
CA GLN A 12 5.60 -5.77 5.68
C GLN A 12 6.67 -6.84 5.38
N PRO A 13 7.87 -6.79 5.98
CA PRO A 13 9.00 -7.63 5.58
C PRO A 13 8.76 -9.15 5.61
N THR A 14 7.80 -9.63 6.40
CA THR A 14 7.48 -11.06 6.56
C THR A 14 6.38 -11.52 5.59
N TYR A 15 5.59 -10.62 5.02
CA TYR A 15 4.36 -10.95 4.27
C TYR A 15 4.22 -10.25 2.91
N GLY A 16 5.18 -9.39 2.56
CA GLY A 16 5.20 -8.67 1.29
C GLY A 16 4.30 -7.43 1.27
N ALA A 17 3.81 -7.08 0.09
CA ALA A 17 2.98 -5.90 -0.13
C ALA A 17 1.52 -6.16 0.26
N GLY A 18 0.89 -5.16 0.86
CA GLY A 18 -0.51 -5.19 1.23
C GLY A 18 -1.13 -3.80 1.32
N THR A 19 -2.44 -3.79 1.50
CA THR A 19 -3.26 -2.58 1.56
C THR A 19 -3.89 -2.45 2.94
N LEU A 20 -3.79 -1.27 3.55
CA LEU A 20 -4.38 -1.00 4.86
C LEU A 20 -5.91 -1.00 4.78
N VAL A 21 -6.56 -2.02 5.34
CA VAL A 21 -8.03 -2.12 5.40
C VAL A 21 -8.59 -1.35 6.60
N GLU A 22 -7.82 -1.27 7.69
CA GLU A 22 -8.23 -0.67 8.94
C GLU A 22 -7.00 -0.26 9.76
N VAL A 23 -7.06 0.91 10.42
CA VAL A 23 -5.99 1.41 11.28
C VAL A 23 -6.63 1.92 12.57
N ASN A 24 -6.50 1.14 13.64
CA ASN A 24 -6.91 1.49 15.00
C ASN A 24 -5.67 1.71 15.87
N GLU A 25 -5.83 2.33 17.04
CA GLU A 25 -4.70 2.62 17.95
C GLU A 25 -3.96 1.36 18.41
N HIS A 26 -4.69 0.24 18.56
CA HIS A 26 -4.13 -1.03 19.04
C HIS A 26 -3.97 -2.07 17.93
N HIS A 27 -4.73 -1.98 16.83
CA HIS A 27 -4.78 -2.99 15.77
C HIS A 27 -4.71 -2.36 14.38
N THR A 28 -3.82 -2.88 13.54
CA THR A 28 -3.74 -2.54 12.11
C THR A 28 -4.09 -3.76 11.29
N VAL A 29 -5.05 -3.62 10.38
CA VAL A 29 -5.53 -4.69 9.50
C VAL A 29 -5.03 -4.41 8.10
N ILE A 30 -4.30 -5.37 7.52
CA ILE A 30 -3.71 -5.28 6.19
C ILE A 30 -4.17 -6.47 5.37
N ASP A 31 -4.63 -6.21 4.14
CA ASP A 31 -4.92 -7.24 3.15
C ASP A 31 -3.70 -7.39 2.24
N PHE A 32 -2.98 -8.50 2.38
CA PHE A 32 -1.78 -8.80 1.61
C PHE A 32 -2.13 -9.49 0.30
N ASP A 33 -1.48 -9.08 -0.79
CA ASP A 33 -1.78 -9.60 -2.13
C ASP A 33 -1.54 -11.12 -2.23
N GLU A 34 -0.61 -11.67 -1.44
CA GLU A 34 -0.26 -13.10 -1.41
C GLU A 34 -0.79 -13.86 -0.17
N HIS A 35 -1.07 -13.16 0.93
CA HIS A 35 -1.36 -13.77 2.24
C HIS A 35 -2.76 -13.42 2.79
N GLY A 36 -3.53 -12.59 2.07
CA GLY A 36 -4.86 -12.13 2.45
C GLY A 36 -4.88 -11.25 3.70
N ARG A 37 -6.09 -11.08 4.26
CA ARG A 37 -6.36 -10.20 5.41
C ARG A 37 -5.73 -10.72 6.70
N ARG A 38 -4.82 -9.93 7.28
CA ARG A 38 -4.16 -10.22 8.55
C ARG A 38 -4.12 -9.00 9.47
N THR A 39 -4.25 -9.25 10.76
CA THR A 39 -4.29 -8.22 11.81
C THR A 39 -2.99 -8.25 12.62
N PHE A 40 -2.43 -7.09 12.90
CA PHE A 40 -1.26 -6.92 13.75
C PHE A 40 -1.52 -5.89 14.84
N SER A 41 -0.72 -5.91 15.91
CA SER A 41 -0.72 -4.83 16.91
C SER A 41 -0.02 -3.59 16.36
N THR A 42 -0.70 -2.44 16.34
CA THR A 42 -0.19 -1.16 15.78
C THR A 42 1.14 -0.72 16.39
N ARG A 43 1.39 -1.08 17.66
CA ARG A 43 2.65 -0.78 18.37
C ARG A 43 3.83 -1.71 18.03
N LEU A 44 3.58 -2.87 17.44
CA LEU A 44 4.59 -3.88 17.10
C LEU A 44 4.79 -4.04 15.59
N VAL A 45 3.86 -3.53 14.77
CA VAL A 45 3.88 -3.73 13.33
C VAL A 45 4.90 -2.81 12.66
N ALA A 46 6.01 -3.39 12.21
CA ALA A 46 6.97 -2.71 11.34
C ALA A 46 6.39 -2.63 9.90
N LEU A 47 5.92 -1.45 9.51
CA LEU A 47 5.43 -1.14 8.16
C LEU A 47 6.41 -0.22 7.44
N GLN A 48 6.80 -0.62 6.23
CA GLN A 48 7.62 0.21 5.35
C GLN A 48 6.73 0.97 4.36
N ALA A 49 6.98 2.27 4.23
CA ALA A 49 6.40 3.08 3.17
C ALA A 49 7.08 2.69 1.86
N THR A 50 6.40 1.93 1.02
CA THR A 50 6.89 1.76 -0.35
C THR A 50 6.63 3.05 -1.12
N SER A 51 7.72 3.69 -1.53
CA SER A 51 7.72 4.74 -2.55
C SER A 51 8.12 4.19 -3.92
N GLU A 52 8.20 2.86 -4.07
CA GLU A 52 8.12 2.29 -5.42
C GLU A 52 6.67 2.47 -5.90
N PRO A 53 6.44 3.13 -7.05
CA PRO A 53 5.14 3.05 -7.70
C PRO A 53 4.87 1.57 -7.98
N ALA A 54 3.66 1.10 -7.66
CA ALA A 54 3.29 -0.31 -7.73
C ALA A 54 3.86 -0.96 -9.01
N PRO A 55 4.70 -2.02 -8.89
CA PRO A 55 5.58 -2.47 -9.96
C PRO A 55 4.75 -2.68 -11.22
N ALA A 56 5.10 -1.91 -12.26
CA ALA A 56 4.18 -1.59 -13.34
C ALA A 56 3.63 -2.87 -13.99
N LYS A 57 2.43 -3.29 -13.57
CA LYS A 57 1.83 -4.54 -14.05
C LYS A 57 1.71 -4.43 -15.56
N ALA A 58 2.44 -5.30 -16.26
CA ALA A 58 2.60 -5.29 -17.71
C ALA A 58 1.25 -4.97 -18.39
N SER A 59 1.28 -3.94 -19.23
CA SER A 59 0.14 -3.11 -19.62
C SER A 59 -1.06 -3.88 -20.19
N ARG A 60 -1.98 -4.32 -19.31
CA ARG A 60 -3.30 -4.83 -19.73
C ARG A 60 -4.26 -3.65 -19.92
N LYS A 61 -4.36 -3.20 -21.17
CA LYS A 61 -5.17 -2.07 -21.62
C LYS A 61 -6.64 -2.13 -21.13
N ARG A 62 -7.08 -1.08 -20.45
CA ARG A 62 -8.40 -0.43 -20.60
C ARG A 62 -8.37 0.97 -19.94
N GLY A 63 -9.10 1.94 -20.51
CA GLY A 63 -9.06 3.36 -20.12
C GLY A 63 -9.57 3.65 -18.69
N THR A 64 -9.41 4.86 -18.14
CA THR A 64 -9.73 6.14 -18.79
C THR A 64 -8.94 7.35 -18.22
N LYS A 65 -8.85 8.39 -19.06
CA LYS A 65 -8.18 9.71 -18.98
C LYS A 65 -8.13 10.45 -17.62
N ALA A 66 -6.94 10.98 -17.29
CA ALA A 66 -6.61 12.39 -16.95
C ALA A 66 -5.06 12.52 -16.81
N LYS A 67 -4.29 13.15 -17.73
CA LYS A 67 -3.90 14.60 -17.79
C LYS A 67 -3.71 15.27 -16.42
N ALA A 68 -2.62 15.98 -16.09
CA ALA A 68 -1.32 16.30 -16.75
C ALA A 68 -0.28 16.64 -15.63
N LYS A 69 0.92 17.25 -15.78
CA LYS A 69 1.69 17.98 -16.82
C LYS A 69 3.21 17.78 -16.50
N GLU A 70 4.11 17.51 -17.45
CA GLU A 70 4.96 18.45 -18.23
C GLU A 70 6.37 18.73 -17.67
N SER A 71 7.40 18.24 -18.37
CA SER A 71 8.79 18.76 -18.47
C SER A 71 9.58 17.86 -19.45
N LYS A 72 10.51 18.32 -20.31
CA LYS A 72 10.72 19.60 -21.02
C LYS A 72 11.82 19.34 -22.07
N SER A 73 11.61 19.66 -23.34
CA SER A 73 12.63 20.01 -24.37
C SER A 73 11.90 20.44 -25.64
#